data_AF-A0A0N4SVA3-F1
#
_entry.id   AF-A0A0N4SVA3-F1
#
_cell.length_a   1.000
_cell.length_b   1.000
_cell.length_c   1.000
_cell.angle_alpha   90.00
_cell.angle_beta   90.00
_cell.angle_gamma   90.00
#
_symmetry.space_group_name_H-M   'P 1'
#
loop_
_entity.id
_entity.type
_entity.pdbx_description
1 polymer ?
#
loop_
_entity_poly.entity_id
_entity_poly.type
_entity_poly.pdbx_seq_one_letter_code
_entity_poly.pdbx_strand_id
1 'polypeptide(L)' 'MKGNQLWGYREDRTLFHPVSNSCMDCNPSEKKIFMARCDPLSETQQWIFEHINMTVLEKNSHYAIS' A
#
# COMPACT_ATOMS: atom_id res chain seq x y z
N MET A 1 -3.36 -15.22 -13.49
CA MET A 1 -2.15 -14.84 -12.73
C MET A 1 -2.13 -13.33 -12.61
N LYS A 2 -1.91 -12.79 -11.42
CA LYS A 2 -1.64 -11.35 -11.25
C LYS A 2 -0.12 -11.17 -11.15
N GLY A 3 0.40 -10.04 -11.63
CA GLY A 3 1.85 -9.79 -11.69
C GLY A 3 2.37 -8.91 -10.55
N ASN A 4 3.69 -8.70 -10.52
CA ASN A 4 4.41 -7.87 -9.53
C ASN A 4 4.14 -6.36 -9.65
N GLN A 5 3.11 -5.96 -10.38
CA GLN A 5 2.67 -4.57 -10.57
C GLN A 5 1.28 -4.34 -9.97
N LEU A 6 0.74 -5.34 -9.29
CA LEU A 6 -0.55 -5.24 -8.62
C LEU A 6 -0.38 -4.61 -7.24
N TRP A 7 -1.19 -3.60 -6.95
CA TRP A 7 -1.20 -2.89 -5.67
C TRP A 7 -2.63 -2.73 -5.15
N GLY A 8 -2.77 -2.63 -3.83
CA GLY A 8 -3.97 -2.22 -3.15
C GLY A 8 -3.68 -1.00 -2.27
N TYR A 9 -4.51 0.04 -2.37
CA TYR A 9 -4.48 1.15 -1.43
C TYR A 9 -5.55 0.93 -0.37
N ARG A 10 -5.13 0.72 0.88
CA ARG A 10 -5.99 0.34 2.01
C ARG A 10 -6.55 1.56 2.75
N GLU A 11 -7.57 1.35 3.56
CA GLU A 11 -8.18 2.40 4.40
C GLU A 11 -7.19 3.02 5.40
N ASP A 12 -6.22 2.23 5.88
CA ASP A 12 -5.11 2.67 6.72
C ASP A 12 -4.02 3.47 5.96
N ARG A 13 -4.24 3.74 4.67
CA ARG A 13 -3.34 4.45 3.75
C ARG A 13 -2.05 3.69 3.41
N THR A 14 -1.98 2.39 3.69
CA THR A 14 -0.85 1.56 3.23
C THR A 14 -1.00 1.20 1.75
N LEU A 15 0.14 1.15 1.05
CA LEU A 15 0.24 0.58 -0.30
C LEU A 15 0.64 -0.89 -0.20
N PHE A 16 -0.35 -1.76 -0.27
CA PHE A 16 -0.19 -3.20 -0.12
C PHE A 16 0.15 -3.88 -1.45
N HIS A 17 1.16 -4.75 -1.44
CA HIS A 17 1.55 -5.59 -2.57
C HIS A 17 1.16 -7.06 -2.29
N PRO A 18 0.03 -7.54 -2.83
CA PRO A 18 -0.51 -8.87 -2.52
C PRO A 18 0.41 -10.03 -2.93
N VAL A 19 1.27 -9.86 -3.94
CA VAL A 19 2.16 -10.95 -4.39
C VAL A 19 3.27 -11.24 -3.38
N SER A 20 3.78 -10.23 -2.68
CA SER A 20 4.81 -10.40 -1.64
C SER A 20 4.25 -10.35 -0.22
N ASN A 21 2.94 -10.11 -0.07
CA ASN A 21 2.27 -9.93 1.22
C ASN A 21 2.98 -8.90 2.12
N SER A 22 3.36 -7.76 1.53
CA SER A 22 4.10 -6.69 2.18
C SER A 22 3.61 -5.32 1.74
N CYS A 23 3.98 -4.28 2.48
CA CYS A 23 3.58 -2.90 2.21
C CYS A 23 4.79 -2.06 1.79
N MET A 24 4.53 -1.01 1.01
CA MET A 24 5.54 -0.01 0.67
C MET A 24 5.88 0.82 1.91
N ASP A 25 7.16 0.88 2.24
CA ASP A 25 7.72 1.62 3.37
C ASP A 25 8.86 2.52 2.88
N CYS A 26 9.24 3.50 3.68
CA CYS A 26 10.37 4.38 3.39
C CYS A 26 11.29 4.57 4.58
N ASN A 27 12.56 4.84 4.29
CA ASN A 27 13.54 5.31 5.26
C ASN A 27 13.87 6.77 4.90
N PRO A 28 13.34 7.76 5.64
CA PRO A 28 13.57 9.18 5.34
C PRO A 28 15.05 9.58 5.39
N SER A 29 15.83 8.97 6.28
CA SER A 29 17.26 9.24 6.44
C SER A 29 18.06 8.77 5.23
N GLU A 30 17.69 7.62 4.65
CA GLU A 30 18.36 7.07 3.47
C GLU A 30 17.73 7.50 2.14
N LYS A 31 16.57 8.17 2.17
CA LYS A 31 15.79 8.57 0.99
C LYS A 31 15.47 7.39 0.06
N LYS A 32 15.14 6.23 0.64
CA LYS A 32 14.81 5.01 -0.10
C LYS A 32 13.41 4.52 0.24
N ILE A 33 12.78 3.93 -0.78
CA ILE A 33 11.51 3.21 -0.67
C ILE A 33 11.81 1.71 -0.82
N PHE A 34 11.20 0.89 0.02
CA PHE A 34 11.40 -0.56 0.03
C PHE A 34 10.11 -1.27 0.45
N MET A 35 10.11 -2.60 0.36
CA MET A 35 9.00 -3.43 0.85
C MET A 35 9.29 -3.89 2.27
N ALA A 36 8.31 -3.77 3.17
CA ALA A 36 8.40 -4.18 4.56
C ALA A 36 7.13 -4.92 5.01
N ARG A 37 7.19 -5.55 6.19
CA ARG A 37 5.98 -6.07 6.82
C ARG A 37 5.00 -4.92 7.02
N CYS A 38 3.74 -5.13 6.63
CA CYS A 38 2.70 -4.13 6.83
C CYS A 38 2.50 -3.82 8.32
N ASP A 39 2.55 -2.53 8.64
CA ASP A 39 2.22 -1.98 9.95
C ASP A 39 1.27 -0.78 9.76
N PRO A 40 -0.03 -0.92 10.07
CA PRO A 40 -1.01 0.16 9.88
C PRO A 40 -0.74 1.39 10.75
N LEU A 41 0.06 1.24 11.82
CA LEU A 41 0.41 2.32 12.73
C LEU A 41 1.72 3.03 12.32
N SER A 42 2.47 2.48 11.36
CA SER A 42 3.72 3.09 10.90
C SER A 42 3.46 4.28 9.99
N GLU A 43 3.91 5.48 10.41
CA GLU A 43 3.80 6.69 9.58
C GLU A 43 4.57 6.58 8.27
N THR A 44 5.70 5.85 8.24
CA THR A 44 6.52 5.68 7.03
C THR A 44 5.89 4.75 5.99
N GLN A 45 4.79 4.06 6.35
CA GLN A 45 3.99 3.23 5.46
C GLN A 45 2.66 3.88 5.04
N GLN A 46 2.33 5.07 5.56
CA GLN A 46 1.08 5.77 5.21
C GLN A 46 1.32 6.76 4.07
N TRP A 47 0.73 6.47 2.90
CA TRP A 47 0.88 7.26 1.69
C TRP A 47 -0.38 8.07 1.41
N ILE A 48 -0.24 9.36 1.11
CA ILE A 48 -1.37 10.26 0.84
C ILE A 48 -1.34 10.64 -0.64
N PHE A 49 -2.40 10.28 -1.37
CA PHE A 49 -2.64 10.79 -2.72
C PHE A 49 -3.45 12.08 -2.65
N GLU A 50 -3.11 13.05 -3.49
CA GLU A 50 -3.80 14.36 -3.56
C GLU A 50 -5.29 14.21 -3.89
N HIS A 51 -5.62 13.27 -4.78
CA HIS A 51 -6.97 12.99 -5.22
C HIS A 51 -7.24 11.49 -5.19
N ILE A 52 -8.35 11.11 -4.55
CA ILE A 52 -8.82 9.73 -4.50
C ILE A 52 -10.28 9.66 -4.94
N ASN A 53 -10.65 8.55 -5.58
CA ASN A 53 -12.03 8.20 -5.81
C ASN A 53 -12.39 6.99 -4.93
N MET A 54 -13.09 7.25 -3.82
CA MET A 54 -13.41 6.20 -2.84
C MET A 54 -14.21 5.05 -3.45
N THR A 55 -15.13 5.34 -4.38
CA THR A 55 -15.94 4.29 -5.03
C THR A 55 -15.09 3.29 -5.83
N VAL A 56 -13.96 3.76 -6.40
CA VAL A 56 -13.01 2.89 -7.10
C VAL A 56 -12.20 2.05 -6.12
N LEU A 57 -11.83 2.62 -4.97
CA LEU A 57 -11.08 1.90 -3.93
C LEU A 57 -11.94 0.78 -3.31
N GLU A 58 -13.19 1.09 -2.95
CA GLU A 58 -14.14 0.11 -2.40
C GLU A 58 -14.39 -1.05 -3.36
N LYS A 59 -14.62 -0.75 -4.65
CA LYS A 59 -14.83 -1.77 -5.70
C LYS A 59 -13.63 -2.71 -5.88
N ASN A 60 -12.43 -2.23 -5.58
CA ASN A 60 -11.18 -2.97 -5.75
C ASN A 60 -10.58 -3.46 -4.42
N SER A 61 -11.36 -3.41 -3.34
CA SER A 61 -10.95 -3.79 -1.98
C SER A 61 -10.45 -5.23 -1.87
N HIS A 62 -10.82 -6.14 -2.77
CA HIS A 62 -10.29 -7.51 -2.79
C HIS A 62 -8.78 -7.59 -3.05
N TYR A 63 -8.17 -6.54 -3.62
CA TYR A 63 -6.71 -6.42 -3.73
C TYR A 63 -6.06 -5.84 -2.46
N ALA A 64 -6.88 -5.33 -1.54
CA ALA A 64 -6.47 -4.65 -0.31
C ALA A 64 -6.76 -5.48 0.95
N ILE A 65 -7.45 -6.63 0.87
CA ILE A 65 -7.85 -7.43 2.05
C ILE A 65 -7.02 -8.73 2.23
N SER A 66 -6.35 -9.22 1.17
CA SER A 66 -5.54 -10.44 1.25
C SER A 66 -4.24 -10.25 2.04
#